data_AF-A0A9E6XYP2-F1
#
_entry.id   AF-A0A9E6XYP2-F1
#
_cell.length_a   1.000
_cell.length_b   1.000
_cell.length_c   1.000
_cell.angle_alpha   90.00
_cell.angle_beta   90.00
_cell.angle_gamma   90.00
#
_symmetry.space_group_name_H-M   'P 1'
#
loop_
_entity.id
_entity.type
_entity.pdbx_description
1 polymer ?
#
loop_
_entity_poly.entity_id
_entity_poly.type
_entity_poly.pdbx_seq_one_letter_code
_entity_poly.pdbx_strand_id
1 'polypeptide(L)'
;MAGGAIIVIAFFFGLAGGVVGRLKGSSFLIWFLISACIPFFGLAAAVLYRYESLEPEKHCPRCGKTVKLYEALCTRCGTELNPGYTEESSPAVHGPEPA
;
A
#
# COMPACT_ATOMS: atom_id res chain seq x y z
N MET A 1 -9.28 -19.92 -33.50
CA MET A 1 -9.76 -19.92 -32.10
C MET A 1 -8.68 -19.37 -31.16
N ALA A 2 -8.20 -18.14 -31.37
CA ALA A 2 -7.08 -17.58 -30.59
C ALA A 2 -7.52 -16.85 -29.30
N GLY A 3 -8.78 -16.40 -29.22
CA GLY A 3 -9.27 -15.62 -28.06
C GLY A 3 -9.39 -16.42 -26.77
N GLY A 4 -9.70 -17.72 -26.83
CA GLY A 4 -9.89 -18.55 -25.64
C GLY A 4 -8.61 -18.71 -24.80
N ALA A 5 -7.46 -18.86 -25.46
CA ALA A 5 -6.17 -19.00 -24.79
C ALA A 5 -5.80 -17.73 -23.99
N ILE A 6 -6.10 -16.55 -24.53
CA ILE A 6 -5.80 -15.27 -23.86
C ILE A 6 -6.64 -15.12 -22.58
N ILE A 7 -7.92 -15.49 -22.62
CA ILE A 7 -8.80 -15.43 -21.44
C ILE A 7 -8.31 -16.37 -20.34
N VAL A 8 -7.88 -17.58 -20.70
CA VAL A 8 -7.34 -18.56 -19.74
C VAL A 8 -6.06 -18.03 -19.09
N ILE A 9 -5.12 -17.49 -19.89
CA ILE A 9 -3.87 -16.91 -19.38
C ILE A 9 -4.16 -15.70 -18.47
N ALA A 10 -5.03 -14.78 -18.89
CA ALA A 10 -5.43 -13.62 -18.10
C ALA A 10 -6.09 -14.01 -16.77
N PHE A 11 -6.91 -15.07 -16.76
CA PHE A 11 -7.53 -15.58 -15.54
C PHE A 11 -6.48 -16.12 -14.55
N PHE A 12 -5.56 -16.98 -15.01
CA PHE A 12 -4.54 -17.57 -14.12
C PHE A 12 -3.52 -16.54 -13.61
N PHE A 13 -3.05 -15.62 -14.47
CA PHE A 13 -2.18 -14.53 -14.05
C PHE A 13 -2.90 -13.54 -13.12
N GLY A 14 -4.16 -13.24 -13.42
CA GLY A 14 -5.05 -12.46 -12.56
C GLY A 14 -5.17 -13.05 -11.16
N LEU A 15 -5.45 -14.36 -11.08
CA LEU A 15 -5.62 -15.08 -9.83
C LEU A 15 -4.31 -15.12 -9.02
N ALA A 16 -3.19 -15.42 -9.68
CA ALA A 16 -1.87 -15.41 -9.05
C ALA A 16 -1.52 -14.02 -8.48
N GLY A 17 -1.66 -12.96 -9.28
CA GLY A 17 -1.40 -11.58 -8.84
C GLY A 17 -2.36 -11.10 -7.74
N GLY A 18 -3.64 -11.46 -7.84
CA GLY A 18 -4.65 -11.16 -6.82
C GLY A 18 -4.34 -11.81 -5.47
N VAL A 19 -3.93 -13.08 -5.46
CA VAL A 19 -3.55 -13.79 -4.23
C VAL A 19 -2.33 -13.15 -3.59
N VAL A 20 -1.28 -12.85 -4.37
CA VAL A 20 -0.06 -12.19 -3.87
C VAL A 20 -0.40 -10.81 -3.28
N GLY A 21 -1.22 -10.01 -3.97
CA GLY A 21 -1.67 -8.70 -3.47
C GLY A 21 -2.47 -8.78 -2.17
N ARG A 22 -3.33 -9.81 -2.04
CA ARG A 22 -4.15 -10.01 -0.83
C ARG A 22 -3.34 -10.51 0.36
N LEU A 23 -2.32 -11.35 0.14
CA LEU A 23 -1.36 -11.75 1.17
C LEU A 23 -0.59 -10.55 1.71
N LYS A 24 -0.39 -9.52 0.88
CA LYS A 24 0.27 -8.25 1.22
C LYS A 24 -0.70 -7.21 1.82
N GLY A 25 -1.88 -7.62 2.29
CA GLY A 25 -2.84 -6.72 2.96
C GLY A 25 -3.60 -5.76 2.05
N SER A 26 -3.44 -5.85 0.73
CA SER A 26 -4.15 -5.01 -0.25
C SER A 26 -5.42 -5.71 -0.78
N SER A 27 -6.29 -4.96 -1.44
CA SER A 27 -7.57 -5.48 -1.96
C SER A 27 -7.36 -6.49 -3.10
N PHE A 28 -7.84 -7.73 -2.89
CA PHE A 28 -7.75 -8.83 -3.88
C PHE A 28 -8.27 -8.43 -5.27
N LEU A 29 -9.43 -7.79 -5.33
CA LEU A 29 -10.10 -7.43 -6.58
C LEU A 29 -9.29 -6.45 -7.43
N ILE A 30 -8.63 -5.49 -6.80
CA ILE A 30 -7.82 -4.47 -7.48
C ILE A 30 -6.60 -5.16 -8.12
N TRP A 31 -5.90 -5.99 -7.35
CA TRP A 31 -4.73 -6.73 -7.84
C TRP A 31 -5.07 -7.77 -8.92
N PHE A 32 -6.23 -8.42 -8.81
CA PHE A 32 -6.74 -9.32 -9.85
C PHE A 32 -6.99 -8.58 -11.17
N LEU A 33 -7.68 -7.43 -11.14
CA LEU A 33 -7.97 -6.64 -12.35
C LEU A 33 -6.69 -6.11 -13.01
N ILE A 34 -5.74 -5.61 -12.22
CA ILE A 34 -4.45 -5.13 -12.72
C ILE A 34 -3.69 -6.27 -13.41
N SER A 35 -3.64 -7.44 -12.77
CA SER A 35 -2.94 -8.61 -13.30
C SER A 35 -3.70 -9.31 -14.43
N ALA A 36 -5.00 -9.13 -14.57
CA ALA A 36 -5.77 -9.63 -15.70
C ALA A 36 -5.61 -8.74 -16.95
N CYS A 37 -5.57 -7.41 -16.77
CA CYS A 37 -5.35 -6.45 -17.87
C CYS A 37 -3.90 -6.46 -18.36
N ILE A 38 -2.93 -6.62 -17.46
CA ILE A 38 -1.50 -6.59 -17.80
C ILE A 38 -0.80 -7.79 -17.11
N PRO A 39 -0.94 -9.02 -17.64
CA PRO A 39 -0.50 -10.25 -16.97
C PRO A 39 0.94 -10.23 -16.45
N PHE A 40 1.89 -9.76 -17.23
CA PHE A 40 3.29 -9.78 -16.81
C PHE A 40 3.64 -8.64 -15.85
N PHE A 41 3.27 -7.40 -16.18
CA PHE A 41 3.60 -6.24 -15.33
C PHE A 41 2.74 -6.17 -14.07
N GLY A 42 1.49 -6.64 -14.11
CA GLY A 42 0.61 -6.68 -12.95
C GLY A 42 1.10 -7.68 -11.91
N LEU A 43 1.57 -8.85 -12.34
CA LEU A 43 2.20 -9.82 -11.44
C LEU A 43 3.54 -9.32 -10.92
N ALA A 44 4.39 -8.74 -11.78
CA ALA A 44 5.66 -8.16 -11.36
C ALA A 44 5.45 -7.01 -10.36
N ALA A 45 4.47 -6.14 -10.60
CA ALA A 45 4.06 -5.10 -9.67
C ALA A 45 3.54 -5.72 -8.36
N ALA A 46 2.75 -6.79 -8.38
CA ALA A 46 2.26 -7.45 -7.17
C ALA A 46 3.40 -7.99 -6.30
N VAL A 47 4.47 -8.47 -6.94
CA VAL A 47 5.67 -8.98 -6.27
C VAL A 47 6.57 -7.84 -5.76
N LEU A 48 6.81 -6.80 -6.57
CA LEU A 48 7.66 -5.67 -6.20
C LEU A 48 6.99 -4.62 -5.33
N TYR A 49 5.65 -4.60 -5.24
CA TYR A 49 4.92 -3.63 -4.44
C TYR A 49 5.33 -3.78 -2.98
N ARG A 50 6.15 -2.83 -2.54
CA ARG A 50 6.70 -2.78 -1.20
C ARG A 50 5.55 -2.54 -0.24
N TYR A 51 5.51 -3.36 0.81
CA TYR A 51 4.50 -3.31 1.86
C TYR A 51 4.58 -1.93 2.54
N GLU A 52 3.51 -1.15 2.44
CA GLU A 52 3.37 0.16 3.10
C GLU A 52 3.19 0.03 4.64
N SER A 53 3.28 -1.19 5.19
CA SER A 53 3.09 -1.47 6.62
C SER A 53 4.29 -1.12 7.50
N LEU A 54 5.31 -0.47 6.95
CA LEU A 54 6.48 -0.04 7.71
C LEU A 54 6.25 1.30 8.40
N GLU A 55 5.06 1.88 8.25
CA GLU A 55 4.70 3.06 9.02
C GLU A 55 4.68 2.70 10.51
N PRO A 56 5.53 3.33 11.34
CA PRO A 56 5.53 3.07 12.77
C PRO A 56 4.18 3.49 13.36
N GLU A 57 3.55 2.56 14.07
CA GLU A 57 2.33 2.80 14.83
C GLU A 57 2.68 3.01 16.31
N LYS A 58 1.94 3.89 16.98
CA LYS A 58 2.06 4.14 18.43
C LYS A 58 0.70 3.99 19.10
N HIS A 59 0.71 3.68 20.39
CA HIS A 59 -0.52 3.66 21.19
C HIS A 59 -0.78 5.01 21.82
N CYS A 60 -2.01 5.50 21.72
CA CYS A 60 -2.42 6.72 22.42
C CYS A 60 -2.34 6.49 23.95
N PRO A 61 -1.63 7.34 24.71
CA PRO A 61 -1.45 7.16 26.16
C PRO A 61 -2.74 7.32 26.97
N ARG A 62 -3.77 7.97 26.42
CA ARG A 62 -5.05 8.20 27.11
C ARG A 62 -6.08 7.11 26.85
N CYS A 63 -6.23 6.66 25.61
CA CYS A 63 -7.31 5.75 25.21
C CYS A 63 -6.86 4.41 24.64
N GLY A 64 -5.55 4.18 24.50
CA GLY A 64 -4.97 2.93 24.01
C GLY A 64 -5.15 2.66 22.51
N LYS A 65 -5.85 3.53 21.76
CA LYS A 65 -6.04 3.37 20.31
C LYS A 65 -4.68 3.36 19.59
N THR A 66 -4.50 2.42 18.66
CA THR A 66 -3.40 2.40 17.69
C THR A 66 -3.58 3.54 16.70
N VAL A 67 -2.57 4.41 16.62
CA VAL A 67 -2.54 5.63 15.81
C VAL A 67 -1.19 5.69 15.08
N LYS A 68 -1.16 6.31 13.91
CA LYS A 68 0.10 6.46 13.16
C LYS A 68 1.03 7.46 13.86
N LEU A 69 2.35 7.26 13.75
CA LEU A 69 3.34 8.11 14.45
C LEU A 69 3.22 9.60 14.11
N TYR A 70 2.83 9.93 12.87
CA TYR A 70 2.68 11.30 12.38
C TYR A 70 1.40 12.01 12.86
N GLU A 71 0.44 11.29 13.46
CA GLU A 71 -0.76 11.95 13.99
C GLU A 71 -0.38 12.82 15.20
N ALA A 72 -0.67 14.12 15.08
CA ALA A 72 -0.50 15.11 16.16
C ALA A 72 -1.64 15.05 17.20
N LEU A 73 -2.80 14.52 16.81
CA LEU A 73 -3.97 14.38 17.66
C LEU A 73 -4.57 13.00 17.48
N CYS A 74 -4.95 12.36 18.58
CA CYS A 74 -5.66 11.10 18.52
C CYS A 74 -7.06 11.33 17.94
N THR A 75 -7.32 10.72 16.78
CA THR A 75 -8.61 10.76 16.07
C THR A 75 -9.80 10.12 16.82
N ARG A 76 -9.61 9.65 18.06
CA ARG A 76 -10.67 9.10 18.92
C ARG A 76 -10.96 9.94 20.16
N CYS A 77 -9.93 10.39 20.87
CA CYS A 77 -10.10 11.07 22.17
C CYS A 77 -9.60 12.51 22.18
N GLY A 78 -9.06 13.03 21.06
CA GLY A 78 -8.57 14.39 20.95
C GLY A 78 -7.30 14.68 21.78
N THR A 79 -6.63 13.64 22.28
CA THR A 79 -5.37 13.84 23.02
C THR A 79 -4.26 14.21 22.06
N GLU A 80 -3.52 15.24 22.41
CA GLU A 80 -2.28 15.64 21.76
C GLU A 80 -1.24 14.52 21.87
N LEU A 81 -0.85 14.04 20.71
CA LEU A 81 0.13 12.98 20.53
C LEU A 81 1.41 13.67 20.09
N ASN A 82 2.52 13.48 20.80
CA ASN A 82 3.81 13.96 20.31
C ASN A 82 4.14 13.24 18.99
N PRO A 83 4.11 13.92 17.85
CA PRO A 83 4.56 13.34 16.61
C PRO A 83 6.09 13.30 16.70
N GLY A 84 6.68 12.10 16.78
CA GLY A 84 8.11 11.92 17.05
C GLY A 84 9.05 12.41 15.94
N TYR A 85 8.67 13.42 15.17
CA TYR A 85 9.59 14.13 14.29
C TYR A 85 10.55 14.95 15.15
N THR A 86 11.77 14.46 15.31
CA THR A 86 12.92 15.37 15.25
C THR A 86 13.05 15.85 13.80
N GLU A 87 13.49 17.08 13.59
CA GLU A 87 13.55 17.80 12.31
C GLU A 87 14.35 17.08 11.19
N GLU A 88 14.99 15.95 11.50
CA GLU A 88 15.84 15.14 10.61
C GLU A 88 15.09 14.27 9.60
N SER A 89 13.81 13.93 9.83
CA SER A 89 13.10 12.93 9.01
C SER A 89 12.09 13.49 8.00
N SER A 90 12.20 14.77 7.63
CA SER A 90 11.43 15.32 6.51
C SER A 90 12.11 14.93 5.20
N PRO A 91 11.55 14.01 4.38
CA PRO A 91 11.96 13.92 2.98
C PRO A 91 11.46 15.22 2.33
N ALA A 92 12.35 16.20 2.29
CA ALA A 92 12.18 17.41 1.54
C ALA A 92 11.62 17.08 0.15
N VAL A 93 10.51 17.74 -0.18
CA VAL A 93 10.42 18.59 -1.37
C VAL A 93 11.38 18.16 -2.49
N HIS A 94 11.00 17.15 -3.27
CA HIS A 94 11.51 17.00 -4.63
C HIS A 94 10.44 17.51 -5.59
N GLY A 95 10.25 18.83 -5.58
CA GLY A 95 9.68 19.53 -6.74
C GLY A 95 10.77 19.64 -7.80
N PRO A 96 10.45 19.53 -9.11
CA PRO A 96 11.43 19.77 -10.15
C PRO A 96 11.93 21.22 -10.09
N GLU A 97 13.25 21.38 -10.08
CA GLU A 97 13.97 22.64 -10.21
C GLU A 97 13.59 23.28 -11.57
N PRO A 98 12.99 24.49 -11.62
CA PRO A 98 12.71 25.15 -12.89
C PRO A 98 14.03 25.72 -13.47
N ALA A 99 14.35 25.27 -14.68
CA ALA A 99 15.44 25.77 -15.53
C ALA A 99 15.14 27.14 -16.12
#